data_AF-A0AAN9HBY1-F1
#
_entry.id   AF-A0AAN9HBY1-F1
#
_cell.length_a   1.000
_cell.length_b   1.000
_cell.length_c   1.000
_cell.angle_alpha   90.00
_cell.angle_beta   90.00
_cell.angle_gamma   90.00
#
_symmetry.space_group_name_H-M   'P 1'
#
loop_
_entity.id
_entity.type
_entity.pdbx_description
1 polymer ?
#
loop_
_entity_poly.entity_id
_entity_poly.type
_entity_poly.pdbx_seq_one_letter_code
_entity_poly.pdbx_strand_id
1 'polypeptide(L)'
;MTGSRSGVVSQLRGDKSYIVGVHCIAHRLELTFKDAVKSCPQCIKLDDLLSSLYVFYHKSPLNRANLKNRWLAHLFKALDHFLRGYRGLIQHFEQIQSPDSEGVNPVQRSKARNFYQTAKDPCVVIFSCFMHDWLTHLSNLSAFNSNSGRGSDQPYSHTGCLN
;
A
#
# COMPACT_ATOMS: atom_id res chain seq x y z
N MET A 1 -16.58 1.35 -8.81
CA MET A 1 -16.86 0.08 -8.11
C MET A 1 -17.01 -1.09 -9.09
N THR A 2 -15.92 -1.80 -9.38
CA THR A 2 -15.90 -2.97 -10.30
C THR A 2 -16.63 -4.21 -9.76
N GLY A 3 -16.84 -4.31 -8.44
CA GLY A 3 -17.50 -5.46 -7.81
C GLY A 3 -19.03 -5.53 -7.93
N SER A 4 -19.70 -4.51 -8.47
CA SER A 4 -21.17 -4.46 -8.50
C SER A 4 -21.80 -5.45 -9.48
N ARG A 5 -21.07 -5.89 -10.51
CA ARG A 5 -21.60 -6.75 -11.58
C ARG A 5 -21.07 -8.19 -11.55
N SER A 6 -19.94 -8.45 -10.90
CA SER A 6 -19.30 -9.77 -10.85
C SER A 6 -18.69 -10.13 -9.48
N GLY A 7 -18.93 -9.32 -8.45
CA GLY A 7 -18.45 -9.59 -7.10
C GLY A 7 -19.18 -10.77 -6.44
N VAL A 8 -18.55 -11.35 -5.42
CA VAL A 8 -19.09 -12.48 -4.64
C VAL A 8 -20.52 -12.20 -4.15
N VAL A 9 -20.80 -10.98 -3.68
CA VAL A 9 -22.15 -10.58 -3.27
C VAL A 9 -23.14 -10.60 -4.44
N SER A 10 -22.74 -10.14 -5.62
CA SER A 10 -23.59 -10.15 -6.82
C SER A 10 -23.90 -11.57 -7.29
N GLN A 11 -22.96 -12.51 -7.16
CA GLN A 11 -23.17 -13.92 -7.46
C GLN A 11 -24.11 -14.59 -6.45
N LEU A 12 -23.87 -14.37 -5.16
CA LEU A 12 -24.73 -14.90 -4.08
C LEU A 12 -26.16 -14.35 -4.14
N ARG A 13 -26.34 -13.13 -4.65
CA ARG A 13 -27.67 -12.54 -4.90
C ARG A 13 -28.42 -13.18 -6.06
N GLY A 14 -27.73 -13.86 -6.98
CA GLY A 14 -28.36 -14.65 -8.04
C GLY A 14 -29.15 -15.84 -7.48
N ASP A 15 -28.63 -16.47 -6.43
CA ASP A 15 -29.27 -17.62 -5.78
C ASP A 15 -30.21 -17.20 -4.64
N LYS A 16 -29.85 -16.14 -3.89
CA LYS A 16 -30.58 -15.68 -2.71
C LYS A 16 -30.63 -14.15 -2.68
N SER A 17 -31.77 -13.58 -3.11
CA SER A 17 -31.97 -12.14 -3.27
C SER A 17 -31.88 -11.32 -1.97
N TYR A 18 -32.07 -11.95 -0.81
CA TYR A 18 -32.04 -11.29 0.50
C TYR A 18 -30.62 -11.07 1.06
N ILE A 19 -29.57 -11.50 0.35
CA ILE A 19 -28.19 -11.34 0.82
C ILE A 19 -27.75 -9.87 0.73
N VAL A 20 -27.37 -9.30 1.88
CA VAL A 20 -26.78 -7.96 1.96
C VAL A 20 -25.27 -8.05 2.02
N GLY A 21 -24.60 -7.53 1.00
CA GLY A 21 -23.15 -7.39 1.03
C GLY A 21 -22.73 -6.20 1.87
N VAL A 22 -22.15 -6.46 3.03
CA VAL A 22 -21.50 -5.43 3.83
C VAL A 22 -19.99 -5.50 3.57
N HIS A 23 -19.41 -4.40 3.11
CA HIS A 23 -17.96 -4.26 3.01
C HIS A 23 -17.43 -3.66 4.30
N CYS A 24 -16.29 -4.15 4.80
CA CYS A 24 -15.64 -3.52 5.95
C CYS A 24 -15.19 -2.10 5.59
N ILE A 25 -15.22 -1.21 6.58
CA ILE A 25 -14.85 0.21 6.42
C ILE A 25 -13.42 0.33 5.88
N ALA A 26 -12.50 -0.51 6.35
CA ALA A 26 -11.11 -0.56 5.87
C ALA A 26 -11.02 -0.85 4.36
N HIS A 27 -11.84 -1.77 3.83
CA HIS A 27 -11.84 -2.07 2.41
C HIS A 27 -12.51 -0.97 1.58
N ARG A 28 -13.58 -0.34 2.09
CA ARG A 28 -14.19 0.83 1.43
C ARG A 28 -13.22 2.00 1.33
N LEU A 29 -12.45 2.22 2.40
CA LEU A 29 -11.40 3.24 2.44
C LEU A 29 -10.27 2.92 1.47
N GLU A 30 -9.82 1.66 1.38
CA GLU A 30 -8.83 1.24 0.38
C GLU A 30 -9.31 1.50 -1.06
N LEU A 31 -10.58 1.17 -1.36
CA LEU A 31 -11.15 1.39 -2.70
C LEU A 31 -11.28 2.87 -3.06
N THR A 32 -11.79 3.69 -2.13
CA THR A 32 -11.94 5.13 -2.35
C THR A 32 -10.58 5.82 -2.51
N PHE A 33 -9.60 5.43 -1.70
CA PHE A 33 -8.22 5.89 -1.84
C PHE A 33 -7.61 5.48 -3.18
N LYS A 34 -7.78 4.21 -3.60
CA LYS A 34 -7.30 3.72 -4.90
C LYS A 34 -7.91 4.48 -6.07
N ASP A 35 -9.18 4.89 -5.97
CA ASP A 35 -9.82 5.69 -6.99
C ASP A 35 -9.33 7.16 -6.96
N ALA A 36 -9.14 7.76 -5.78
CA ALA A 36 -8.59 9.12 -5.63
C ALA A 36 -7.15 9.25 -6.14
N VAL A 37 -6.33 8.21 -5.93
CA VAL A 37 -4.93 8.17 -6.38
C VAL A 37 -4.82 8.26 -7.91
N LYS A 38 -5.74 7.63 -8.66
CA LYS A 38 -5.73 7.69 -10.12
C LYS A 38 -5.88 9.10 -10.68
N SER A 39 -6.52 10.00 -9.93
CA SER A 39 -6.69 11.40 -10.31
C SER A 39 -5.58 12.33 -9.82
N CYS A 40 -4.63 11.84 -9.02
CA CYS A 40 -3.58 12.66 -8.40
C CYS A 40 -2.21 12.40 -9.07
N PRO A 41 -1.66 13.36 -9.85
CA PRO A 41 -0.37 13.20 -10.51
C PRO A 41 0.78 12.88 -9.54
N GLN A 42 0.75 13.43 -8.33
CA GLN A 42 1.74 13.20 -7.29
C GLN A 42 1.69 11.76 -6.76
N CYS A 43 0.49 11.18 -6.63
CA CYS A 43 0.34 9.78 -6.25
C CYS A 43 0.88 8.84 -7.34
N ILE A 44 0.64 9.16 -8.62
CA ILE A 44 1.15 8.37 -9.74
C ILE A 44 2.68 8.41 -9.75
N LYS A 45 3.28 9.61 -9.64
CA LYS A 45 4.75 9.76 -9.55
C LYS A 45 5.36 8.98 -8.39
N LEU A 46 4.70 9.00 -7.23
CA LEU A 46 5.16 8.26 -6.04
C LEU A 46 5.04 6.74 -6.24
N ASP A 47 3.91 6.25 -6.76
CA ASP A 47 3.70 4.83 -7.04
C ASP A 47 4.70 4.31 -8.08
N ASP A 48 4.96 5.09 -9.14
CA ASP A 48 5.96 4.78 -10.17
C ASP A 48 7.38 4.73 -9.60
N LEU A 49 7.76 5.70 -8.74
CA LEU A 49 9.05 5.73 -8.06
C LEU A 49 9.21 4.48 -7.20
N LEU A 50 8.26 4.20 -6.29
CA LEU A 50 8.33 3.08 -5.36
C LEU A 50 8.33 1.73 -6.08
N SER A 51 7.51 1.58 -7.13
CA SER A 51 7.46 0.38 -7.95
C SER A 51 8.76 0.17 -8.73
N SER A 52 9.32 1.24 -9.29
CA SER A 52 10.58 1.18 -10.03
C SER A 52 11.78 0.91 -9.12
N LEU A 53 11.80 1.49 -7.93
CA LEU A 53 12.78 1.18 -6.88
C LEU A 53 12.68 -0.28 -6.46
N TYR A 54 11.46 -0.78 -6.23
CA TYR A 54 11.23 -2.18 -5.95
C TYR A 54 11.81 -3.06 -7.07
N VAL A 55 11.50 -2.80 -8.34
CA VAL A 55 12.07 -3.58 -9.46
C VAL A 55 13.60 -3.44 -9.57
N PHE A 56 14.15 -2.26 -9.27
CA PHE A 56 15.59 -2.00 -9.32
C PHE A 56 16.36 -2.85 -8.30
N TYR A 57 15.82 -3.03 -7.09
CA TYR A 57 16.45 -3.82 -6.02
C TYR A 57 15.97 -5.28 -5.94
N HIS A 58 14.74 -5.60 -6.38
CA HIS A 58 14.08 -6.91 -6.26
C HIS A 58 14.47 -7.92 -7.35
N LYS A 59 15.37 -7.58 -8.28
CA LYS A 59 16.00 -8.58 -9.16
C LYS A 59 16.95 -9.56 -8.42
N SER A 60 16.96 -9.58 -7.08
CA SER A 60 17.50 -10.67 -6.25
C SER A 60 16.37 -11.66 -5.83
N PRO A 61 16.54 -12.98 -6.00
CA PRO A 61 15.47 -13.92 -6.39
C PRO A 61 14.64 -14.57 -5.26
N LEU A 62 14.14 -13.83 -4.26
CA LEU A 62 13.58 -14.50 -3.06
C LEU A 62 12.20 -14.10 -2.52
N ASN A 63 11.32 -13.34 -3.21
CA ASN A 63 9.96 -13.18 -2.65
C ASN A 63 8.83 -12.81 -3.63
N ARG A 64 8.73 -13.50 -4.77
CA ARG A 64 7.56 -13.39 -5.66
C ARG A 64 6.30 -14.10 -5.14
N ALA A 65 6.43 -15.03 -4.18
CA ALA A 65 5.32 -15.89 -3.77
C ALA A 65 4.37 -15.29 -2.72
N ASN A 66 4.75 -14.19 -2.05
CA ASN A 66 3.98 -13.63 -0.92
C ASN A 66 3.19 -12.34 -1.24
N LEU A 67 3.15 -11.90 -2.50
CA LEU A 67 2.41 -10.69 -2.93
C LEU A 67 0.93 -11.00 -3.21
N LYS A 68 0.16 -11.33 -2.16
CA LYS A 68 -1.30 -11.35 -2.22
C LYS A 68 -1.91 -10.09 -1.57
N ASN A 69 -2.45 -9.23 -2.43
CA ASN A 69 -3.76 -8.55 -2.31
C ASN A 69 -4.03 -7.48 -1.23
N ARG A 70 -3.12 -6.55 -0.91
CA ARG A 70 -3.51 -5.22 -0.36
C ARG A 70 -2.58 -4.12 -0.87
N TRP A 71 -2.95 -3.46 -1.96
CA TRP A 71 -2.13 -2.41 -2.60
C TRP A 71 -1.77 -1.30 -1.61
N LEU A 72 -2.70 -0.93 -0.72
CA LEU A 72 -2.48 0.08 0.30
C LEU A 72 -1.39 -0.31 1.31
N ALA A 73 -1.39 -1.57 1.77
CA ALA A 73 -0.42 -2.06 2.73
C ALA A 73 0.98 -2.18 2.11
N HIS A 74 1.05 -2.53 0.82
CA HIS A 74 2.32 -2.57 0.08
C HIS A 74 2.85 -1.16 -0.19
N LEU A 75 1.99 -0.22 -0.61
CA LEU A 75 2.35 1.18 -0.81
C LEU A 75 2.87 1.78 0.50
N PHE A 76 2.16 1.57 1.61
CA PHE A 76 2.59 2.04 2.93
C PHE A 76 3.95 1.46 3.34
N LYS A 77 4.16 0.16 3.20
CA LYS A 77 5.45 -0.47 3.53
C LYS A 77 6.58 0.05 2.64
N ALA A 78 6.35 0.18 1.34
CA ALA A 78 7.34 0.70 0.41
C ALA A 78 7.70 2.15 0.75
N LEU A 79 6.69 2.97 1.07
CA LEU A 79 6.86 4.35 1.50
C LEU A 79 7.61 4.47 2.84
N ASP A 80 7.27 3.64 3.83
CA ASP A 80 7.97 3.59 5.13
C ASP A 80 9.44 3.21 4.96
N HIS A 81 9.74 2.17 4.16
CA HIS A 81 11.12 1.80 3.87
C HIS A 81 11.88 2.88 3.09
N PHE A 82 11.23 3.54 2.13
CA PHE A 82 11.82 4.63 1.38
C PHE A 82 12.20 5.80 2.30
N LEU A 83 11.29 6.24 3.17
CA LEU A 83 11.53 7.36 4.09
C LEU A 83 12.58 7.02 5.15
N ARG A 84 12.52 5.83 5.75
CA ARG A 84 13.53 5.36 6.74
C ARG A 84 14.92 5.23 6.11
N GLY A 85 14.99 4.74 4.89
CA GLY A 85 16.23 4.55 4.14
C GLY A 85 16.69 5.77 3.35
N TYR A 86 15.98 6.90 3.42
CA TYR A 86 16.12 8.01 2.47
C TYR A 86 17.56 8.49 2.30
N ARG A 87 18.27 8.77 3.41
CA ARG A 87 19.68 9.21 3.36
C ARG A 87 20.57 8.19 2.64
N GLY A 88 20.46 6.92 3.00
CA GLY A 88 21.26 5.84 2.41
C GLY A 88 20.94 5.63 0.93
N LEU A 89 19.65 5.73 0.55
CA LEU A 89 19.21 5.62 -0.84
C LEU A 89 19.75 6.77 -1.71
N ILE A 90 19.66 8.01 -1.23
CA ILE A 90 20.18 9.18 -1.94
C ILE A 90 21.69 9.07 -2.12
N GLN A 91 22.42 8.72 -1.07
CA GLN A 91 23.87 8.53 -1.12
C GLN A 91 24.25 7.41 -2.10
N HIS A 92 23.52 6.31 -2.09
CA HIS A 92 23.75 5.19 -3.00
C HIS A 92 23.47 5.56 -4.47
N PHE A 93 22.44 6.35 -4.76
CA PHE A 93 22.23 6.86 -6.12
C PHE A 93 23.31 7.85 -6.54
N GLU A 94 23.81 8.69 -5.63
CA GLU A 94 24.97 9.56 -5.88
C GLU A 94 26.22 8.78 -6.26
N GLN A 95 26.47 7.66 -5.57
CA GLN A 95 27.57 6.75 -5.90
C GLN A 95 27.37 6.11 -7.28
N ILE A 96 26.21 5.50 -7.54
CA ILE A 96 25.95 4.80 -8.81
C ILE A 96 26.00 5.76 -10.01
N GLN A 97 25.50 6.99 -9.87
CA GLN A 97 25.49 7.97 -10.97
C GLN A 97 26.85 8.62 -11.19
N SER A 98 27.79 8.49 -10.26
CA SER A 98 29.12 9.09 -10.36
C SER A 98 29.83 8.60 -11.62
N PRO A 99 30.48 9.50 -12.39
CA PRO A 99 31.27 9.11 -13.56
C PRO A 99 32.37 8.11 -13.20
N ASP A 100 32.90 8.20 -11.98
CA ASP A 100 34.03 7.44 -11.45
C ASP A 100 33.65 6.04 -10.95
N SER A 101 32.36 5.68 -10.95
CA SER A 101 31.92 4.36 -10.47
C SER A 101 32.20 3.27 -11.51
N GLU A 102 33.26 2.49 -11.30
CA GLU A 102 33.62 1.33 -12.11
C GLU A 102 32.63 0.16 -11.92
N GLY A 103 32.41 -0.64 -12.97
CA GLY A 103 31.57 -1.85 -12.91
C GLY A 103 30.04 -1.63 -12.98
N VAL A 104 29.57 -0.39 -13.09
CA VAL A 104 28.14 -0.06 -13.21
C VAL A 104 27.70 -0.08 -14.68
N ASN A 105 26.67 -0.86 -15.00
CA ASN A 105 26.08 -0.87 -16.34
C ASN A 105 25.53 0.54 -16.70
N PRO A 106 25.79 1.07 -17.91
CA PRO A 106 25.26 2.38 -18.36
C PRO A 106 23.75 2.54 -18.16
N VAL A 107 22.96 1.46 -18.35
CA VAL A 107 21.52 1.45 -18.14
C VAL A 107 21.16 1.62 -16.66
N GLN A 108 21.90 0.97 -15.75
CA GLN A 108 21.69 1.11 -14.31
C GLN A 108 22.08 2.51 -13.83
N ARG A 109 23.16 3.07 -14.40
CA ARG A 109 23.58 4.46 -14.14
C ARG A 109 22.51 5.47 -14.53
N SER A 110 21.94 5.33 -15.73
CA SER A 110 20.82 6.18 -16.20
C SER A 110 19.58 6.05 -15.30
N LYS A 111 19.22 4.83 -14.89
CA LYS A 111 18.10 4.61 -13.96
C LYS A 111 18.34 5.24 -12.59
N ALA A 112 19.54 5.08 -12.01
CA ALA A 112 19.88 5.68 -10.72
C ALA A 112 19.84 7.21 -10.79
N ARG A 113 20.28 7.82 -11.90
CA ARG A 113 20.16 9.26 -12.12
C ARG A 113 18.69 9.73 -12.14
N ASN A 114 17.82 8.99 -12.83
CA ASN A 114 16.38 9.30 -12.82
C ASN A 114 15.76 9.16 -11.43
N PHE A 115 16.11 8.11 -10.68
CA PHE A 115 15.65 7.95 -9.29
C PHE A 115 16.15 9.06 -8.39
N TYR A 116 17.41 9.44 -8.52
CA TYR A 116 18.00 10.54 -7.76
C TYR A 116 17.26 11.86 -8.00
N GLN A 117 16.98 12.20 -9.26
CA GLN A 117 16.25 13.42 -9.61
C GLN A 117 14.83 13.43 -9.03
N THR A 118 14.09 12.34 -9.20
CA THR A 118 12.72 12.21 -8.69
C THR A 118 12.68 12.17 -7.15
N ALA A 119 13.62 11.48 -6.51
CA ALA A 119 13.67 11.36 -5.06
C ALA A 119 14.15 12.65 -4.36
N LYS A 120 14.87 13.54 -5.07
CA LYS A 120 15.22 14.89 -4.58
C LYS A 120 14.18 15.95 -4.88
N ASP A 121 13.17 15.67 -5.71
CA ASP A 121 12.08 16.62 -5.97
C ASP A 121 11.37 16.94 -4.63
N PRO A 122 11.40 18.20 -4.17
CA PRO A 122 10.80 18.58 -2.89
C PRO A 122 9.30 18.25 -2.85
N CYS A 123 8.60 18.36 -3.98
CA CYS A 123 7.18 18.01 -4.06
C CYS A 123 6.97 16.52 -3.78
N VAL A 124 7.84 15.65 -4.30
CA VAL A 124 7.77 14.21 -4.08
C VAL A 124 8.09 13.87 -2.63
N VAL A 125 9.10 14.49 -2.03
CA VAL A 125 9.48 14.24 -0.64
C VAL A 125 8.39 14.70 0.34
N ILE A 126 7.89 15.93 0.18
CA ILE A 126 6.82 16.47 1.03
C ILE A 126 5.56 15.62 0.89
N PHE A 127 5.20 15.26 -0.34
CA PHE A 127 4.06 14.40 -0.60
C PHE A 127 4.25 13.00 0.00
N SER A 128 5.46 12.44 -0.05
CA SER A 128 5.79 11.16 0.58
C SER A 128 5.57 11.19 2.09
N CYS A 129 6.02 12.25 2.77
CA CYS A 129 5.79 12.43 4.21
C CYS A 129 4.29 12.57 4.52
N PHE A 130 3.59 13.43 3.78
CA PHE A 130 2.13 13.60 3.92
C PHE A 130 1.38 12.26 3.78
N MET A 131 1.74 11.47 2.77
CA MET A 131 1.12 10.17 2.54
C MET A 131 1.46 9.16 3.64
N HIS A 132 2.67 9.20 4.19
CA HIS A 132 3.08 8.31 5.28
C HIS A 132 2.32 8.62 6.57
N ASP A 133 2.18 9.90 6.93
CA ASP A 133 1.40 10.35 8.08
C ASP A 133 -0.07 9.90 7.95
N TRP A 134 -0.66 10.16 6.78
CA TRP A 134 -2.06 9.83 6.55
C TRP A 134 -2.32 8.32 6.58
N LEU A 135 -1.48 7.53 5.90
CA LEU A 135 -1.60 6.07 5.89
C LEU A 135 -1.37 5.46 7.28
N THR A 136 -0.53 6.07 8.12
CA THR A 136 -0.33 5.65 9.51
C THR A 136 -1.62 5.78 10.32
N HIS A 137 -2.33 6.90 10.19
CA HIS A 137 -3.63 7.08 10.83
C HIS A 137 -4.69 6.10 10.32
N LEU A 138 -4.73 5.87 9.00
CA LEU A 138 -5.66 4.89 8.42
C LEU A 138 -5.36 3.45 8.87
N SER A 139 -4.08 3.10 9.02
CA SER A 139 -3.65 1.81 9.56
C SER A 139 -4.12 1.62 11.00
N ASN A 140 -3.93 2.64 11.84
CA ASN A 140 -4.37 2.63 13.24
C ASN A 140 -5.89 2.52 13.36
N LEU A 141 -6.65 3.26 12.54
CA LEU A 141 -8.11 3.18 12.48
C LEU A 141 -8.58 1.80 12.02
N SER A 142 -7.92 1.21 11.03
CA SER A 142 -8.22 -0.14 10.56
C SER A 142 -7.95 -1.19 11.66
N ALA A 143 -6.86 -1.05 12.41
CA ALA A 143 -6.52 -1.94 13.52
C ALA A 143 -7.52 -1.82 14.68
N PHE A 144 -7.89 -0.59 15.05
CA PHE A 144 -8.90 -0.31 16.07
C PHE A 144 -10.24 -0.95 15.69
N ASN A 145 -10.75 -0.68 14.48
CA ASN A 145 -12.04 -1.20 14.05
C ASN A 145 -12.06 -2.73 13.87
N SER A 146 -10.90 -3.35 13.64
CA SER A 146 -10.75 -4.81 13.61
C SER A 146 -10.76 -5.44 15.02
N ASN A 147 -10.38 -4.67 16.04
CA ASN A 147 -10.34 -5.11 17.44
C ASN A 147 -11.65 -4.80 18.18
N SER A 148 -12.35 -3.70 17.86
CA SER A 148 -13.66 -3.36 18.43
C SER A 148 -14.75 -4.40 18.11
N GLY A 149 -14.61 -5.16 17.02
CA GLY A 149 -15.51 -6.25 16.67
C GLY A 149 -15.31 -7.56 17.47
N ARG A 150 -14.28 -7.65 18.32
CA ARG A 150 -14.02 -8.83 19.18
C ARG A 150 -14.55 -8.68 20.62
N GLY A 151 -15.24 -7.57 20.92
CA GLY A 151 -15.70 -7.24 22.27
C GLY A 151 -17.15 -7.63 22.60
N SER A 152 -17.89 -8.28 21.69
CA SER A 152 -19.33 -8.57 21.89
C SER A 152 -19.68 -10.06 22.00
N ASP A 153 -18.71 -10.97 21.96
CA ASP A 153 -18.97 -12.40 22.21
C ASP A 153 -18.83 -12.72 23.70
N GLN A 154 -19.75 -12.20 24.52
CA GLN A 154 -20.09 -12.86 25.78
C GLN A 154 -21.18 -13.91 25.48
N PRO A 155 -20.99 -15.20 25.81
CA PRO A 155 -22.06 -16.17 25.66
C PRO A 155 -23.17 -15.86 26.66
N TYR A 156 -24.38 -15.61 26.14
CA TYR A 156 -25.59 -15.58 26.95
C TYR A 156 -25.76 -16.96 27.61
N SER A 157 -25.43 -17.06 28.89
CA SER A 157 -25.78 -18.22 29.72
C SER A 157 -27.29 -18.20 29.96
N HIS A 158 -28.02 -19.06 29.24
CA HIS A 158 -29.38 -19.46 29.58
C HIS A 158 -29.35 -20.20 30.93
N THR A 159 -29.57 -19.49 32.03
CA THR A 159 -30.08 -20.11 33.26
C THR A 159 -31.60 -20.15 33.15
N GLY A 160 -32.13 -21.31 32.77
CA GLY A 160 -33.54 -21.63 32.95
C GLY A 160 -33.82 -21.80 34.44
N CYS A 161 -34.63 -20.91 35.01
CA CYS A 161 -35.33 -21.18 36.26
C CYS A 161 -36.53 -22.08 35.94
N LEU A 162 -36.40 -23.37 36.26
CA LEU A 162 -37.53 -24.24 36.50
C LEU A 162 -38.08 -23.91 37.90
N ASN A 163 -39.34 -23.48 37.96
CA ASN A 163 -40.22 -23.68 39.11
C ASN A 163 -41.11 -24.88 38.81
#